data_AF-A0A5B0FJB5-F1
#
_entry.id   AF-A0A5B0FJB5-F1
#
_cell.length_a   1.000
_cell.length_b   1.000
_cell.length_c   1.000
_cell.angle_alpha   90.00
_cell.angle_beta   90.00
_cell.angle_gamma   90.00
#
_symmetry.space_group_name_H-M   'P 1'
#
loop_
_entity.id
_entity.type
_entity.pdbx_description
1 polymer ?
#
loop_
_entity_poly.entity_id
_entity_poly.type
_entity_poly.pdbx_seq_one_letter_code
_entity_poly.pdbx_strand_id
1 'polypeptide(L)'
;MIHEKIFHLKSGREVKIVVKGYFLNDNPQVNTEYEVLIKEPKEMFFRTPIGANHPQYWKMKRSTTQQAKLLMLEYSGISQRQVSLAITEFNKIANFPAAQIGIQYESELV
;
A
#
# COMPACT_ATOMS: atom_id res chain seq x y z
N MET A 1 -3.02 -5.61 -10.95
CA MET A 1 -4.01 -4.66 -10.39
C MET A 1 -3.34 -3.82 -9.31
N ILE A 2 -3.78 -2.57 -9.10
CA ILE A 2 -3.20 -1.66 -8.10
C ILE A 2 -4.32 -1.10 -7.22
N HIS A 3 -4.09 -1.03 -5.90
CA HIS A 3 -4.94 -0.33 -4.94
C HIS A 3 -4.11 0.68 -4.16
N GLU A 4 -4.61 1.91 -4.03
CA GLU A 4 -3.96 2.96 -3.25
C GLU A 4 -4.81 3.34 -2.05
N LYS A 5 -4.17 3.48 -0.89
CA LYS A 5 -4.81 3.98 0.32
C LYS A 5 -3.98 5.06 0.99
N ILE A 6 -4.59 6.21 1.24
CA ILE A 6 -3.94 7.34 1.91
C ILE A 6 -4.45 7.46 3.34
N PHE A 7 -3.53 7.52 4.30
CA PHE A 7 -3.78 7.81 5.70
C PHE A 7 -3.30 9.22 6.02
N HIS A 8 -4.17 10.01 6.65
CA HIS A 8 -3.83 11.34 7.17
C HIS A 8 -3.48 11.21 8.65
N LEU A 9 -2.22 11.51 9.01
CA LEU A 9 -1.76 11.44 10.39
C LEU A 9 -2.03 12.78 11.11
N LYS A 10 -2.13 12.73 12.44
CA LYS A 10 -2.34 13.93 13.27
C LYS A 10 -1.24 14.99 13.13
N SER A 11 -0.04 14.59 12.70
CA SER A 11 1.07 15.50 12.40
C SER A 11 0.88 16.31 11.12
N GLY A 12 -0.18 16.04 10.34
CA GLY A 12 -0.38 16.57 8.99
C GLY A 12 0.35 15.81 7.90
N ARG A 13 1.17 14.81 8.25
CA ARG A 13 1.82 13.91 7.29
C ARG A 13 0.77 13.00 6.63
N GLU A 14 0.85 12.88 5.32
CA GLU A 14 0.10 11.89 4.55
C GLU A 14 0.97 10.66 4.30
N VAL A 15 0.37 9.47 4.41
CA VAL A 15 1.04 8.21 4.11
C VAL A 15 0.21 7.43 3.10
N LYS A 16 0.77 7.17 1.92
CA LYS A 16 0.15 6.37 0.88
C LYS A 16 0.71 4.94 0.90
N ILE A 17 -0.17 3.97 1.00
CA ILE A 17 0.14 2.56 0.76
C ILE A 17 -0.34 2.20 -0.64
N VAL A 18 0.57 1.71 -1.48
CA VAL A 18 0.27 1.22 -2.82
C VAL A 18 0.41 -0.30 -2.79
N VAL A 19 -0.70 -1.01 -2.96
CA VAL A 19 -0.73 -2.48 -3.02
C VAL A 19 -0.81 -2.90 -4.48
N LYS A 20 0.12 -3.76 -4.91
CA LYS A 20 0.25 -4.27 -6.28
C LYS A 20 -0.01 -5.77 -6.26
N GLY A 21 -1.00 -6.23 -7.02
CA GLY A 21 -1.24 -7.65 -7.25
C GLY A 21 -0.80 -8.04 -8.66
N TYR A 22 0.00 -9.11 -8.73
CA TYR A 22 0.44 -9.73 -9.97
C TYR A 22 -0.32 -11.03 -10.19
N PHE A 23 -0.93 -11.17 -11.36
CA PHE A 23 -1.50 -12.43 -11.83
C PHE A 23 -0.41 -13.13 -12.63
N LEU A 24 0.23 -14.13 -12.03
CA LEU A 24 1.15 -14.99 -12.78
C LEU A 24 0.27 -15.92 -13.62
N ASN A 25 0.53 -15.93 -14.93
CA ASN A 25 -0.37 -16.48 -15.97
C ASN A 25 -0.83 -17.94 -15.75
N ASP A 26 -0.19 -18.67 -14.83
CA ASP A 26 -0.46 -20.09 -14.56
C ASP A 26 -0.86 -20.40 -13.10
N ASN A 27 -0.95 -19.40 -12.21
CA ASN A 27 -1.31 -19.62 -10.80
C ASN A 27 -2.45 -18.66 -10.38
N PRO A 28 -3.61 -19.17 -9.92
CA PRO A 28 -4.69 -18.33 -9.41
C PRO A 28 -4.33 -17.58 -8.12
N GLN A 29 -3.17 -17.87 -7.51
CA GLN A 29 -2.70 -17.13 -6.34
C GLN A 29 -2.18 -15.74 -6.74
N VAL A 30 -2.91 -14.71 -6.31
CA VAL A 30 -2.50 -13.30 -6.43
C VAL A 30 -1.30 -13.05 -5.53
N ASN A 31 -0.10 -12.92 -6.11
CA ASN A 31 1.05 -12.48 -5.34
C ASN A 31 0.93 -10.98 -5.11
N THR A 32 0.96 -10.56 -3.85
CA THR A 32 0.68 -9.18 -3.45
C THR A 32 1.92 -8.54 -2.85
N GLU A 33 2.37 -7.44 -3.46
CA GLU A 33 3.43 -6.58 -2.94
C GLU A 33 2.83 -5.25 -2.49
N TYR A 34 3.52 -4.54 -1.60
CA TYR A 34 3.12 -3.19 -1.21
C TYR A 34 4.32 -2.26 -1.08
N GLU A 35 4.06 -0.98 -1.36
CA GLU A 35 4.99 0.12 -1.20
C GLU A 35 4.37 1.17 -0.25
N VAL A 36 5.23 1.82 0.53
CA VAL A 36 4.83 2.90 1.45
C VAL A 36 5.50 4.19 1.00
N LEU A 37 4.71 5.23 0.83
CA LEU A 37 5.15 6.58 0.49
C LEU A 37 4.63 7.57 1.52
N ILE A 38 5.38 8.64 1.73
CA ILE A 38 5.00 9.75 2.61
C ILE A 38 5.00 11.06 1.85
N LYS A 39 4.18 12.00 2.33
CA LYS A 39 4.18 13.40 1.91
C LYS A 39 4.03 14.26 3.17
N GLU A 40 5.02 15.09 3.45
CA GLU A 40 4.95 16.05 4.55
C GLU A 40 4.01 17.22 4.21
N PRO A 41 3.48 17.98 5.19
CA PRO A 41 2.48 19.05 4.95
C PRO A 41 2.86 20.10 3.89
N LYS A 42 4.16 20.31 3.64
CA LYS A 42 4.68 21.29 2.68
C LYS A 42 5.23 20.65 1.40
N GLU A 43 5.18 19.33 1.30
CA GLU A 43 5.65 18.61 0.11
C GLU A 43 4.54 18.53 -0.94
N MET A 44 4.93 18.72 -2.21
CA MET A 44 4.00 18.63 -3.33
C MET A 44 3.78 17.17 -3.77
N PHE A 45 4.77 16.29 -3.57
CA PHE A 45 4.78 14.94 -4.10
C PHE A 45 5.08 13.91 -3.01
N PHE A 46 4.50 12.72 -3.17
CA PHE A 46 4.82 11.55 -2.36
C PHE A 46 6.23 11.06 -2.68
N ARG A 47 6.95 10.63 -1.64
CA ARG A 47 8.30 10.05 -1.73
C ARG A 47 8.46 8.87 -0.78
N THR A 48 9.53 8.11 -0.91
CA THR A 48 9.82 7.06 0.06
C THR A 48 10.12 7.66 1.45
N PRO A 49 9.72 6.98 2.54
CA PRO A 49 10.08 7.39 3.90
C PRO A 49 11.59 7.56 4.08
N ILE A 50 12.36 6.65 3.49
CA ILE A 50 13.82 6.62 3.52
C ILE A 50 14.33 6.63 2.07
N GLY A 51 14.71 7.81 1.58
CA GLY A 51 15.36 8.00 0.28
C GLY A 51 16.89 8.00 0.36
N ALA A 52 17.58 8.11 -0.78
CA ALA A 52 19.05 8.11 -0.84
C ALA A 52 19.72 9.19 0.03
N ASN A 53 19.06 10.33 0.21
CA ASN A 53 19.54 11.45 1.03
C ASN A 53 19.19 11.30 2.52
N HIS A 54 18.52 10.23 2.93
CA HIS A 54 18.10 10.02 4.31
C HIS A 54 19.26 9.44 5.15
N PRO A 55 19.50 9.92 6.38
CA PRO A 55 20.60 9.42 7.22
C PRO A 55 20.59 7.90 7.44
N GLN A 56 19.40 7.30 7.49
CA GLN A 56 19.24 5.85 7.66
C GLN A 56 19.27 5.04 6.35
N TYR A 57 19.53 5.66 5.21
CA TYR A 57 19.52 4.97 3.92
C TYR A 57 20.50 3.78 3.90
N TRP A 58 21.74 3.99 4.35
CA TRP A 58 22.75 2.94 4.40
C TRP A 58 22.42 1.83 5.40
N LYS A 59 21.78 2.18 6.52
CA LYS A 59 21.28 1.20 7.49
C LYS A 59 20.22 0.31 6.83
N MET A 60 19.21 0.92 6.21
CA MET A 60 18.16 0.21 5.49
C MET A 60 18.72 -0.70 4.40
N LYS A 61 19.66 -0.19 3.58
CA LYS A 61 20.25 -0.93 2.45
C LYS A 61 21.04 -2.16 2.88
N ARG A 62 21.64 -2.12 4.09
CA ARG A 62 22.41 -3.24 4.65
C ARG A 62 21.57 -4.19 5.51
N SER A 63 20.32 -3.84 5.81
CA SER A 63 19.40 -4.64 6.61
C SER A 63 18.79 -5.79 5.82
N THR A 64 18.32 -6.82 6.53
CA THR A 64 17.47 -7.86 5.91
C THR A 64 16.15 -7.26 5.44
N THR A 65 15.45 -7.93 4.52
CA THR A 65 14.15 -7.47 4.01
C THR A 65 13.15 -7.16 5.13
N GLN A 66 13.12 -7.99 6.18
CA GLN A 66 12.20 -7.80 7.31
C GLN A 66 12.60 -6.58 8.15
N GLN A 67 13.89 -6.40 8.43
CA GLN A 67 14.40 -5.24 9.16
C GLN A 67 14.18 -3.94 8.38
N ALA A 68 14.41 -3.94 7.07
CA ALA A 68 14.17 -2.79 6.20
C ALA A 68 12.67 -2.42 6.18
N LYS A 69 11.77 -3.40 6.13
CA LYS A 69 10.32 -3.18 6.23
C LYS A 69 9.93 -2.53 7.56
N LEU A 70 10.45 -3.03 8.68
CA LEU A 70 10.19 -2.44 10.00
C LEU A 70 10.66 -0.99 10.07
N LEU A 71 11.88 -0.71 9.58
CA LEU A 71 12.44 0.64 9.53
C LEU A 71 11.60 1.57 8.65
N MET A 72 11.12 1.10 7.50
CA MET A 72 10.25 1.89 6.62
C MET A 72 8.91 2.22 7.28
N LEU A 73 8.31 1.28 8.00
CA LEU A 73 7.08 1.53 8.75
C LEU A 73 7.29 2.55 9.86
N GLU A 74 8.36 2.39 10.64
CA GLU A 74 8.75 3.33 11.70
C GLU A 74 8.87 4.76 11.15
N TYR A 75 9.66 4.95 10.08
CA TYR A 75 9.88 6.27 9.50
C TYR A 75 8.66 6.82 8.77
N SER A 76 7.74 5.98 8.31
CA SER A 76 6.48 6.43 7.71
C SER A 76 5.46 6.91 8.75
N GLY A 77 5.50 6.38 9.97
CA GLY A 77 4.54 6.70 11.03
C GLY A 77 3.23 5.91 10.97
N ILE A 78 3.18 4.82 10.18
CA ILE A 78 2.04 3.89 10.14
C ILE A 78 2.35 2.56 10.81
N SER A 79 1.31 1.94 11.34
CA SER A 79 1.37 0.61 11.97
C SER A 79 1.19 -0.51 10.95
N GLN A 80 1.66 -1.71 11.29
CA GLN A 80 1.39 -2.92 10.52
C GLN A 80 -0.12 -3.17 10.33
N ARG A 81 -0.96 -2.76 11.29
CA ARG A 81 -2.42 -2.88 11.18
C ARG A 81 -2.98 -2.06 10.01
N GLN A 82 -2.45 -0.85 9.79
CA GLN A 82 -2.86 -0.01 8.65
C GLN A 82 -2.45 -0.62 7.31
N VAL A 83 -1.27 -1.26 7.25
CA VAL A 83 -0.84 -2.05 6.09
C VAL A 83 -1.81 -3.21 5.84
N SER A 84 -2.11 -3.99 6.88
CA SER A 84 -3.05 -5.12 6.77
C SER A 84 -4.44 -4.69 6.32
N LEU A 85 -4.91 -3.50 6.73
CA LEU A 85 -6.17 -2.93 6.24
C LEU A 85 -6.13 -2.65 4.74
N ALA A 86 -5.07 -2.01 4.24
CA ALA A 86 -4.92 -1.75 2.80
C ALA A 86 -4.84 -3.04 1.97
N ILE A 87 -4.14 -4.07 2.47
CA ILE A 87 -4.07 -5.38 1.82
C ILE A 87 -5.43 -6.09 1.84
N THR A 88 -6.14 -6.04 2.97
CA THR A 88 -7.48 -6.64 3.08
C THR A 88 -8.46 -6.00 2.10
N GLU A 89 -8.40 -4.67 1.95
CA GLU A 89 -9.22 -3.96 0.96
C GLU A 89 -8.85 -4.36 -0.46
N PHE A 90 -7.56 -4.43 -0.79
CA PHE A 90 -7.11 -4.92 -2.08
C PHE A 90 -7.64 -6.34 -2.36
N ASN A 91 -7.51 -7.26 -1.40
CA ASN A 91 -7.98 -8.63 -1.55
C ASN A 91 -9.50 -8.73 -1.72
N LYS A 92 -10.26 -7.86 -1.05
CA LYS A 92 -11.71 -7.78 -1.30
C LYS A 92 -11.96 -7.41 -2.75
N ILE A 93 -11.36 -6.32 -3.23
CA ILE A 93 -11.54 -5.83 -4.61
C ILE A 93 -11.07 -6.87 -5.64
N ALA A 94 -9.91 -7.49 -5.41
CA ALA A 94 -9.33 -8.49 -6.30
C ALA A 94 -10.11 -9.82 -6.36
N ASN A 95 -10.80 -10.18 -5.27
CA ASN A 95 -11.62 -11.39 -5.20
C ASN A 95 -13.09 -11.15 -5.59
N PHE A 96 -13.50 -9.94 -5.99
CA PHE A 96 -14.84 -9.77 -6.55
C PHE A 96 -14.93 -10.51 -7.89
N PRO A 97 -15.80 -11.52 -8.01
CA PRO A 97 -15.98 -12.21 -9.27
C PRO A 97 -16.58 -11.21 -10.27
N ALA A 98 -15.97 -11.11 -11.46
CA ALA A 98 -16.42 -10.22 -12.54
C ALA A 98 -17.92 -10.40 -12.89
N ALA A 99 -18.50 -11.56 -12.58
CA ALA A 99 -19.91 -11.89 -12.77
C ALA A 99 -20.90 -11.08 -11.90
N GLN A 100 -20.47 -10.41 -10.82
CA GLN A 100 -21.38 -9.64 -9.95
C GLN A 100 -21.50 -8.15 -10.34
N ILE A 101 -20.63 -7.64 -11.20
CA ILE A 101 -20.65 -6.24 -11.63
C ILE A 101 -21.90 -5.95 -12.48
N GLY A 102 -22.35 -6.92 -13.29
CA GLY A 102 -23.56 -6.79 -14.10
C GLY A 102 -24.87 -6.92 -13.30
N ILE A 103 -24.87 -7.67 -12.19
CA ILE A 103 -26.10 -8.02 -11.45
C ILE A 103 -26.53 -6.89 -10.51
N GLN A 104 -25.59 -6.12 -9.93
CA GLN A 104 -25.94 -4.99 -9.06
C GLN A 104 -26.54 -3.80 -9.83
N TYR A 105 -26.12 -3.57 -11.08
CA TYR A 105 -26.63 -2.46 -11.89
C TYR A 105 -28.12 -2.63 -12.24
N GLU A 106 -28.59 -3.87 -12.42
CA GLU A 106 -30.01 -4.15 -12.68
C GLU A 106 -30.88 -3.98 -11.43
N SER A 107 -30.35 -4.23 -10.23
CA SER A 107 -31.10 -4.10 -8.98
C SER A 107 -31.31 -2.67 -8.49
N GLU A 108 -30.52 -1.71 -8.99
CA GLU A 108 -30.66 -0.28 -8.65
C GLU A 108 -31.58 0.48 -9.63
N LEU A 109 -32.05 -0.19 -10.69
CA LEU A 109 -32.91 0.40 -11.73
C LEU A 109 -34.39 -0.01 -11.63
N VAL A 110 -34.78 -0.78 -10.60
CA VAL A 110 -36.15 -1.26 -10.37
C VAL A 110 -36.75 -0.64 -9.11
#